data_AF-K4QX37-F1
#
_entry.id   AF-K4QX37-F1
#
_cell.length_a   1.000
_cell.length_b   1.000
_cell.length_c   1.000
_cell.angle_alpha   90.00
_cell.angle_beta   90.00
_cell.angle_gamma   90.00
#
_symmetry.space_group_name_H-M   'P 1'
#
loop_
_entity.id
_entity.type
_entity.pdbx_description
1 polymer ?
#
loop_
_entity_poly.entity_id
_entity_poly.type
_entity_poly.pdbx_seq_one_letter_code
_entity_poly.pdbx_strand_id
1 'polypeptide(L)'
;MLVGRTSARGLRSVSQALGALKEGRAPQGLDLLGVVLVADAPGRLPLGLLRRIRVLRSVTHVHRVPWIPAWRLGSTPRAMPRQLVSLAELVGSEAHKEEAAS
;
A
#
# COMPACT_ATOMS: atom_id res chain seq x y z
N MET A 1 6.79 -4.21 2.06
CA MET A 1 5.53 -3.49 1.70
C MET A 1 5.22 -3.66 0.21
N LEU A 2 3.96 -3.93 -0.16
CA LEU A 2 3.51 -4.04 -1.56
C LEU A 2 2.64 -2.82 -1.93
N VAL A 3 3.02 -2.05 -2.97
CA VAL A 3 2.31 -0.81 -3.34
C VAL A 3 1.53 -1.01 -4.64
N GLY A 4 0.30 -0.49 -4.69
CA GLY A 4 -0.50 -0.49 -5.90
C GLY A 4 -1.47 0.68 -6.00
N ARG A 5 -1.95 0.94 -7.21
CA ARG A 5 -2.93 1.99 -7.48
C ARG A 5 -4.36 1.48 -7.28
N THR A 6 -5.28 2.33 -6.85
CA THR A 6 -6.71 1.99 -6.71
C THR A 6 -7.49 1.93 -8.03
N SER A 7 -6.83 1.52 -9.12
CA SER A 7 -7.48 1.26 -10.41
C SER A 7 -7.81 -0.23 -10.58
N ALA A 8 -8.68 -0.58 -11.53
CA ALA A 8 -9.01 -1.98 -11.79
C ALA A 8 -7.77 -2.82 -12.14
N ARG A 9 -6.86 -2.29 -12.95
CA ARG A 9 -5.57 -2.94 -13.27
C ARG A 9 -4.68 -3.00 -12.03
N GLY A 10 -4.55 -1.91 -11.29
CA GLY A 10 -3.70 -1.84 -10.10
C GLY A 10 -4.11 -2.86 -9.03
N LEU A 11 -5.40 -2.93 -8.71
CA LEU A 11 -5.91 -3.90 -7.73
C LEU A 11 -5.74 -5.34 -8.19
N ARG A 12 -5.89 -5.65 -9.49
CA ARG A 12 -5.60 -6.99 -10.01
C ARG A 12 -4.12 -7.36 -9.84
N SER A 13 -3.21 -6.45 -10.17
CA SER A 13 -1.77 -6.66 -10.00
C SER A 13 -1.39 -6.86 -8.53
N VAL A 14 -1.99 -6.09 -7.60
CA VAL A 14 -1.79 -6.29 -6.16
C VAL A 14 -2.28 -7.67 -5.72
N SER A 15 -3.46 -8.10 -6.14
CA SER A 15 -3.99 -9.43 -5.81
C SER A 15 -3.08 -10.55 -6.32
N GLN A 16 -2.56 -10.43 -7.55
CA GLN A 16 -1.64 -11.41 -8.13
C GLN A 16 -0.31 -11.48 -7.38
N ALA A 17 0.29 -10.32 -7.10
CA ALA A 17 1.54 -10.26 -6.34
C ALA A 17 1.36 -10.81 -4.92
N LEU A 18 0.26 -10.46 -4.25
CA LEU A 18 -0.05 -10.97 -2.91
C LEU A 18 -0.28 -12.49 -2.93
N GLY A 19 -0.97 -13.01 -3.94
CA GLY A 19 -1.15 -14.46 -4.13
C GLY A 19 0.19 -15.17 -4.27
N ALA A 20 1.07 -14.67 -5.13
CA ALA A 20 2.41 -15.24 -5.34
C ALA A 20 3.23 -15.25 -4.04
N LEU A 21 3.21 -14.16 -3.27
CA LEU A 21 3.91 -14.09 -1.98
C LEU A 21 3.37 -15.12 -0.98
N LYS A 22 2.05 -15.33 -0.91
CA LYS A 22 1.42 -16.30 -0.01
C LYS A 22 1.65 -17.76 -0.41
N GLU A 23 1.83 -18.03 -1.70
CA GLU A 23 2.15 -19.35 -2.23
C GLU A 23 3.64 -19.74 -2.02
N GLY A 24 4.39 -18.97 -1.22
CA GLY A 24 5.81 -19.23 -0.96
C GLY A 24 6.72 -18.85 -2.13
N ARG A 25 6.21 -18.11 -3.12
CA ARG A 25 7.02 -17.56 -4.23
C ARG A 25 7.68 -16.23 -3.87
N ALA A 26 7.69 -15.88 -2.58
CA ALA A 26 8.45 -14.76 -2.06
C ALA A 26 9.95 -15.10 -2.07
N PRO A 27 10.83 -14.13 -2.40
CA PRO A 27 12.26 -14.25 -2.13
C PRO A 27 12.51 -14.65 -0.67
N GLN A 28 13.56 -15.44 -0.42
CA GLN A 28 13.93 -15.83 0.94
C GLN A 28 14.22 -14.59 1.80
N GLY A 29 13.78 -14.63 3.06
CA GLY A 29 13.94 -13.51 4.00
C GLY A 29 12.98 -12.34 3.76
N LEU A 30 12.02 -12.44 2.84
CA LEU A 30 11.03 -11.39 2.62
C LEU A 30 9.80 -11.59 3.49
N ASP A 31 9.56 -10.67 4.43
CA ASP A 31 8.29 -10.55 5.14
C ASP A 31 7.42 -9.42 4.56
N LEU A 32 6.13 -9.71 4.39
CA LEU A 32 5.18 -8.74 3.87
C LEU A 32 4.48 -8.01 5.03
N LEU A 33 5.01 -6.83 5.36
CA LEU A 33 4.41 -5.92 6.34
C LEU A 33 2.97 -5.48 5.99
N GLY A 34 2.62 -5.43 4.69
CA GLY A 34 1.29 -5.01 4.25
C GLY A 34 1.23 -4.46 2.83
N VAL A 35 0.03 -4.00 2.46
CA VAL A 35 -0.30 -3.40 1.16
C VAL A 35 -0.58 -1.91 1.30
N VAL A 36 -0.01 -1.09 0.42
CA VAL A 36 -0.30 0.34 0.31
C VAL A 36 -1.07 0.60 -0.98
N LEU A 37 -2.29 1.12 -0.85
CA LEU A 37 -3.14 1.50 -1.97
C LEU A 37 -3.14 3.01 -2.16
N VAL A 38 -2.51 3.46 -3.24
CA VAL A 38 -2.44 4.87 -3.63
C VAL A 38 -3.62 5.19 -4.55
N ALA A 39 -4.35 6.26 -4.24
CA ALA A 39 -5.43 6.71 -5.10
C ALA A 39 -4.91 7.02 -6.51
N ASP A 40 -5.58 6.51 -7.53
CA ASP A 40 -5.22 6.69 -8.93
C ASP A 40 -5.86 7.93 -9.57
N ALA A 41 -6.88 8.49 -8.94
CA ALA A 41 -7.56 9.72 -9.31
C ALA A 41 -8.18 10.36 -8.06
N PRO A 42 -8.50 11.66 -8.07
CA PRO A 42 -9.25 12.30 -7.00
C PRO A 42 -10.71 11.80 -6.96
N GLY A 43 -11.38 12.02 -5.83
CA GLY A 43 -12.80 11.74 -5.67
C GLY A 43 -13.12 10.34 -5.12
N ARG A 44 -14.39 9.95 -5.25
CA ARG A 44 -14.91 8.71 -4.67
C ARG A 44 -14.57 7.51 -5.56
N LEU A 45 -14.06 6.44 -4.94
CA LEU A 45 -13.83 5.19 -5.65
C LEU A 45 -15.16 4.52 -6.08
N PRO A 46 -15.23 3.99 -7.31
CA PRO A 46 -16.32 3.12 -7.73
C PRO A 46 -16.52 1.93 -6.78
N LEU A 47 -17.79 1.55 -6.55
CA LEU A 47 -18.17 0.49 -5.61
C LEU A 47 -17.46 -0.85 -5.88
N GLY A 48 -17.28 -1.19 -7.17
CA GLY A 48 -16.57 -2.41 -7.56
C GLY A 48 -15.11 -2.46 -7.08
N LEU A 49 -14.42 -1.32 -7.03
CA LEU A 49 -13.06 -1.22 -6.51
C LEU A 49 -13.06 -1.31 -4.99
N LEU A 50 -14.02 -0.67 -4.31
CA LEU A 50 -14.17 -0.78 -2.86
C LEU A 50 -14.40 -2.23 -2.38
N ARG A 51 -15.20 -3.01 -3.12
CA ARG A 51 -15.40 -4.44 -2.84
C ARG A 51 -14.10 -5.23 -2.94
N ARG A 52 -13.30 -5.00 -3.99
CA ARG A 52 -11.97 -5.64 -4.15
C ARG A 52 -11.02 -5.27 -3.01
N ILE A 53 -11.00 -4.01 -2.61
CA ILE A 53 -10.19 -3.55 -1.47
C ILE A 53 -10.63 -4.21 -0.16
N ARG A 54 -11.94 -4.43 0.03
CA ARG A 54 -12.44 -5.16 1.21
C ARG A 54 -11.90 -6.59 1.27
N VAL A 55 -11.80 -7.28 0.13
CA VAL A 55 -11.18 -8.62 0.06
C VAL A 55 -9.69 -8.56 0.40
N LEU A 56 -8.95 -7.58 -0.12
CA LEU A 56 -7.52 -7.42 0.24
C LEU A 56 -7.33 -7.21 1.74
N ARG A 57 -8.23 -6.47 2.40
CA ARG A 57 -8.17 -6.24 3.85
C ARG A 57 -8.43 -7.48 4.71
N SER A 58 -9.10 -8.51 4.19
CA SER A 58 -9.32 -9.73 4.96
C SER A 58 -8.10 -10.65 4.97
N VAL A 59 -7.08 -10.35 4.18
CA VAL A 59 -5.91 -11.22 4.01
C VAL A 59 -4.57 -10.57 4.39
N THR A 60 -4.53 -9.24 4.54
CA THR A 60 -3.33 -8.47 4.94
C THR A 60 -3.71 -7.06 5.39
N HIS A 61 -2.81 -6.37 6.09
CA HIS A 61 -2.97 -4.95 6.42
C HIS A 61 -2.99 -4.11 5.13
N VAL A 62 -3.95 -3.18 5.05
CA VAL A 62 -4.08 -2.27 3.89
C VAL A 62 -4.07 -0.83 4.35
N HIS A 63 -3.05 -0.09 3.93
CA HIS A 63 -2.91 1.34 4.12
C HIS A 63 -3.39 2.07 2.86
N ARG A 64 -4.06 3.22 3.02
CA ARG A 64 -4.56 4.00 1.88
C ARG A 64 -3.89 5.35 1.85
N VAL A 65 -3.31 5.68 0.71
CA VAL A 65 -2.72 7.00 0.44
C VAL A 65 -3.67 7.75 -0.50
N PRO A 66 -4.09 8.97 -0.14
CA PRO A 66 -5.01 9.74 -0.96
C PRO A 66 -4.36 10.19 -2.26
N TRP A 67 -5.15 10.79 -3.15
CA TRP A 67 -4.62 11.44 -4.33
C TRP A 67 -3.90 12.72 -3.90
N ILE A 68 -2.63 12.86 -4.29
CA ILE A 68 -1.80 14.03 -3.97
C ILE A 68 -1.51 14.77 -5.29
N PRO A 69 -2.19 15.91 -5.57
CA PRO A 69 -2.01 16.64 -6.82
C PRO A 69 -0.56 17.06 -7.08
N ALA A 70 0.17 17.48 -6.04
CA ALA A 70 1.56 17.93 -6.14
C ALA A 70 2.47 16.89 -6.81
N TRP A 71 2.30 15.60 -6.49
CA TRP A 71 3.06 14.51 -7.10
C TRP A 71 2.87 14.37 -8.61
N ARG A 72 1.74 14.84 -9.17
CA ARG A 72 1.51 14.84 -10.63
C ARG A 72 2.20 15.98 -11.36
N LEU A 73 2.44 17.06 -10.64
CA LEU A 73 3.13 18.23 -11.16
C LEU A 73 4.63 18.17 -10.84
N GLY A 74 5.13 17.06 -10.31
CA GLY A 74 6.53 16.92 -9.88
C GLY A 74 6.90 17.83 -8.70
N SER A 75 5.91 18.30 -7.94
CA SER A 75 6.12 19.22 -6.82
C SER A 75 5.91 18.55 -5.46
N THR A 76 6.50 19.16 -4.43
CA THR A 76 6.35 18.72 -3.04
C THR A 76 5.03 19.26 -2.48
N PRO A 77 4.19 18.41 -1.86
CA PRO A 77 2.97 18.88 -1.21
C PRO A 77 3.31 19.81 -0.04
N ARG A 78 2.57 20.92 0.08
CA ARG A 78 2.74 21.90 1.18
C ARG A 78 2.58 21.27 2.57
N ALA A 79 1.71 20.28 2.68
CA ALA A 79 1.52 19.50 3.89
C ALA A 79 1.34 18.02 3.51
N MET A 80 2.01 17.14 4.25
CA MET A 80 1.91 15.72 4.00
C MET A 80 0.58 15.17 4.55
N PRO A 81 -0.16 14.34 3.80
CA PRO A 81 -1.36 13.71 4.34
C PRO A 81 -1.02 12.85 5.55
N ARG A 82 -1.85 12.93 6.60
CA ARG A 82 -1.66 12.16 7.84
C ARG A 82 -1.47 10.67 7.59
N GLN A 83 -2.18 10.12 6.61
CA GLN A 83 -2.07 8.72 6.23
C GLN A 83 -0.66 8.33 5.77
N LEU A 84 0.07 9.25 5.13
CA LEU A 84 1.45 9.01 4.72
C LEU A 84 2.42 9.17 5.89
N VAL A 85 2.15 10.10 6.81
CA VAL A 85 2.93 10.26 8.06
C VAL A 85 2.84 8.98 8.90
N SER A 86 1.63 8.48 9.16
CA SER A 86 1.45 7.23 9.91
C SER A 86 2.05 6.02 9.20
N LEU A 87 2.07 6.01 7.87
CA LEU A 87 2.75 4.96 7.11
C LEU A 87 4.27 5.02 7.27
N ALA A 88 4.85 6.23 7.26
CA ALA A 88 6.27 6.42 7.48
C ALA A 88 6.71 6.00 8.89
N GLU A 89 5.91 6.35 9.90
CA GLU A 89 6.13 5.92 11.29
C GLU A 89 6.09 4.39 11.42
N LEU A 90 5.09 3.73 10.81
CA LEU A 90 4.98 2.27 10.81
C LEU A 90 6.21 1.61 10.20
N VAL A 91 6.61 2.05 9.00
CA VAL A 91 7.79 1.50 8.31
C VAL A 91 9.06 1.75 9.11
N GLY A 92 9.21 2.94 9.69
CA GLY A 92 10.33 3.28 10.56
C GLY A 92 10.39 2.39 11.80
N SER A 93 9.25 2.11 12.44
CA SER A 93 9.21 1.30 13.65
C SER A 93 9.61 -0.17 13.43
N GLU A 94 9.29 -0.73 12.26
CA GLU A 94 9.65 -2.12 11.94
C GLU A 94 11.13 -2.25 11.59
N ALA A 95 11.72 -1.26 10.88
CA ALA A 95 13.15 -1.25 10.59
C ALA A 95 14.01 -1.27 11.88
N HIS A 96 13.60 -0.52 12.91
CA HIS A 96 14.32 -0.51 14.19
C HIS A 96 14.17 -1.82 14.99
N LYS A 97 13.07 -2.58 14.82
CA LYS A 97 12.93 -3.90 15.46
C LYS A 97 13.84 -4.95 14.84
N GLU A 98 14.01 -4.89 13.53
CA GLU A 98 14.84 -5.85 12.78
C GLU A 98 16.34 -5.67 13.10
N GLU A 99 16.79 -4.43 13.31
CA GLU A 99 18.13 -4.12 13.83
C GLU A 99 18.36 -4.57 15.28
N ALA A 100 17.33 -4.54 16.13
CA ALA A 100 17.44 -4.97 17.52
C ALA A 100 17.40 -6.51 17.71
N ALA A 101 16.99 -7.25 16.68
CA ALA A 101 16.86 -8.71 16.71
C ALA A 101 18.00 -9.45 15.98
N SER A 102 18.94 -8.72 15.34
CA SER A 102 20.17 -9.25 14.72
C SER A 102 21.37 -9.11 15.65
#